data_AF-A0A453HKZ0-F1
#
_entry.id   AF-A0A453HKZ0-F1
#
_cell.length_a   1.000
_cell.length_b   1.000
_cell.length_c   1.000
_cell.angle_alpha   90.00
_cell.angle_beta   90.00
_cell.angle_gamma   90.00
#
_symmetry.space_group_name_H-M   'P 1'
#
loop_
_entity.id
_entity.type
_entity.pdbx_description
1 polymer ?
#
loop_
_entity_poly.entity_id
_entity_poly.type
_entity_poly.pdbx_seq_one_letter_code
_entity_poly.pdbx_strand_id
1 'polypeptide(L)'
;MLLLDSLNTTDPKRLAPEIRGFIRGIYEIEEREESVHFIKKIRLEFPKVPQQNGEECGIYVLYFIHCFLQNGKLAQVLENKTLEEDFSQLV
;
A
#
# COMPACT_ATOMS: atom_id res chain seq x y z
N MET A 1 4.06 -0.91 -1.76
CA MET A 1 2.62 -0.89 -1.50
C MET A 1 2.36 -1.34 -0.07
N LEU A 2 1.57 -0.58 0.68
CA LEU A 2 1.24 -0.86 2.08
C LEU A 2 -0.16 -1.47 2.16
N LEU A 3 -0.33 -2.54 2.93
CA LEU A 3 -1.65 -3.12 3.24
C LEU A 3 -1.92 -2.95 4.74
N LEU A 4 -2.90 -2.09 5.06
CA LEU A 4 -3.27 -1.74 6.43
C LEU A 4 -4.53 -2.51 6.81
N ASP A 5 -4.38 -3.52 7.66
CA ASP A 5 -5.48 -4.37 8.14
C ASP A 5 -5.71 -4.13 9.63
N SER A 6 -6.90 -3.63 9.98
CA SER A 6 -7.33 -3.37 11.35
C SER A 6 -7.96 -4.58 12.03
N LEU A 7 -8.34 -5.62 11.28
CA LEU A 7 -8.84 -6.89 11.85
C LEU A 7 -7.70 -7.86 12.10
N ASN A 8 -6.65 -7.82 11.27
CA ASN A 8 -5.50 -8.74 11.31
C ASN A 8 -5.94 -10.22 11.31
N THR A 9 -7.04 -10.51 10.61
CA THR A 9 -7.62 -11.85 10.49
C THR A 9 -7.25 -12.55 9.18
N THR A 10 -6.72 -11.81 8.21
CA THR A 10 -6.39 -12.35 6.89
C THR A 10 -4.89 -12.58 6.77
N ASP A 11 -4.46 -13.78 6.34
CA ASP A 11 -3.06 -14.01 5.96
C ASP A 11 -2.71 -13.07 4.80
N PRO A 12 -1.88 -12.04 5.03
CA PRO A 12 -1.69 -10.99 4.05
C PRO A 12 -0.95 -11.49 2.80
N LYS A 13 -0.20 -12.60 2.92
CA LYS A 13 0.52 -13.22 1.80
C LYS A 13 -0.43 -13.79 0.74
N ARG A 14 -1.66 -14.14 1.12
CA ARG A 14 -2.66 -14.69 0.19
C ARG A 14 -3.21 -13.65 -0.78
N LEU A 15 -3.19 -12.37 -0.41
CA LEU A 15 -3.65 -11.27 -1.26
C LEU A 15 -2.60 -10.83 -2.27
N ALA A 16 -1.33 -11.17 -2.04
CA ALA A 16 -0.23 -10.72 -2.89
C ALA A 16 -0.37 -11.08 -4.39
N PRO A 17 -0.78 -12.31 -4.77
CA PRO A 17 -0.97 -12.65 -6.19
C PRO A 17 -2.10 -11.86 -6.85
N GLU A 18 -3.22 -11.70 -6.15
CA GLU A 18 -4.40 -10.98 -6.66
C GLU A 18 -4.08 -9.49 -6.88
N ILE A 19 -3.42 -8.86 -5.92
CA ILE A 19 -3.05 -7.45 -6.05
C ILE A 19 -2.05 -7.23 -7.19
N ARG A 20 -1.08 -8.14 -7.37
CA ARG A 20 -0.16 -8.08 -8.52
C ARG A 20 -0.89 -8.30 -9.85
N GLY A 21 -1.91 -9.15 -9.87
CA GLY A 21 -2.79 -9.35 -11.02
C GLY A 21 -3.56 -8.08 -11.37
N PHE A 22 -4.13 -7.42 -10.36
CA PHE A 22 -4.83 -6.15 -10.52
C PHE A 22 -3.93 -5.03 -11.07
N ILE A 23 -2.73 -4.85 -10.50
CA ILE A 23 -1.75 -3.85 -10.98
C ILE A 23 -1.36 -4.13 -12.44
N ARG A 24 -1.12 -5.40 -12.79
CA ARG A 24 -0.82 -5.79 -14.17
C ARG A 24 -1.97 -5.42 -15.11
N GLY A 25 -3.22 -5.69 -14.73
CA GLY A 25 -4.39 -5.33 -15.52
C GLY A 25 -4.50 -3.82 -15.76
N ILE A 26 -4.21 -2.98 -14.76
CA ILE A 26 -4.17 -1.51 -14.93
C ILE A 26 -3.14 -1.13 -16.00
N TYR A 27 -1.93 -1.70 -15.92
CA TYR A 27 -0.85 -1.35 -16.84
C TYR A 27 -1.16 -1.80 -18.27
N GLU A 28 -1.76 -2.99 -18.42
CA GLU A 28 -2.23 -3.51 -19.71
C GLU A 28 -3.31 -2.60 -20.31
N ILE A 29 -4.27 -2.13 -19.51
CA ILE A 29 -5.35 -1.22 -19.95
C ILE A 29 -4.82 0.17 -20.30
N GLU A 30 -3.85 0.68 -19.56
CA GLU A 30 -3.24 1.99 -19.78
C GLU A 30 -2.11 1.95 -20.85
N GLU A 31 -1.92 0.83 -21.53
CA GLU A 31 -0.89 0.62 -22.55
C GLU A 31 0.53 0.98 -22.08
N ARG A 32 0.82 0.78 -20.80
CA ARG A 32 2.15 1.06 -20.23
C ARG A 32 3.12 -0.07 -20.56
N GLU A 33 4.28 0.27 -21.11
CA GLU A 33 5.34 -0.70 -21.46
C GLU A 33 6.11 -1.28 -20.25
N GLU A 34 5.64 -1.05 -19.03
CA GLU A 34 6.30 -1.50 -17.81
C GLU A 34 6.41 -3.03 -17.75
N SER A 35 7.64 -3.53 -17.59
CA SER A 35 7.89 -4.98 -17.65
C SER A 35 7.24 -5.76 -16.49
N VAL A 36 6.87 -7.02 -16.74
CA VAL A 36 6.45 -7.98 -15.69
C VAL A 36 7.50 -8.08 -14.57
N HIS A 37 8.78 -7.85 -14.87
CA HIS A 37 9.86 -7.82 -13.89
C HIS A 37 9.73 -6.64 -12.90
N PHE A 38 9.27 -5.48 -13.36
CA PHE A 38 8.99 -4.32 -12.50
C PHE A 38 7.83 -4.61 -11.55
N ILE A 39 6.71 -5.15 -12.05
CA ILE A 39 5.55 -5.51 -11.21
C ILE A 39 5.94 -6.53 -10.14
N LYS A 40 6.86 -7.46 -10.45
CA LYS A 40 7.42 -8.42 -9.48
C LYS A 40 8.25 -7.75 -8.38
N LYS A 41 8.90 -6.61 -8.66
CA LYS A 41 9.69 -5.85 -7.67
C LYS A 41 8.86 -5.05 -6.68
N ILE A 42 7.58 -4.78 -6.99
CA ILE A 42 6.70 -4.08 -6.05
C ILE A 42 6.66 -4.85 -4.73
N ARG A 43 7.12 -4.19 -3.66
CA ARG A 43 7.12 -4.73 -2.30
C ARG A 43 5.74 -4.55 -1.68
N LEU A 44 5.28 -5.61 -1.02
CA LEU A 44 4.03 -5.64 -0.27
C LEU A 44 4.41 -5.68 1.21
N GLU A 45 4.13 -4.57 1.90
CA GLU A 45 4.45 -4.41 3.32
C GLU A 45 3.17 -4.44 4.14
N PHE A 46 3.26 -5.09 5.31
CA PHE A 46 2.14 -5.31 6.23
C PHE A 46 2.48 -4.69 7.59
N PRO A 47 2.48 -3.35 7.70
CA PRO A 47 2.87 -2.67 8.91
C PRO A 47 1.87 -2.96 10.04
N LYS A 48 2.37 -2.98 11.28
CA LYS A 48 1.50 -3.06 12.46
C LYS A 48 0.75 -1.74 12.61
N VAL A 49 -0.57 -1.82 12.62
CA VAL A 49 -1.49 -0.68 12.80
C VAL A 49 -2.39 -0.91 14.02
N PRO A 50 -3.03 0.15 14.56
CA PRO A 50 -4.10 -0.02 15.55
C PRO A 50 -5.12 -1.06 15.09
N GLN A 51 -5.34 -2.06 15.96
CA GLN A 51 -6.26 -3.16 15.70
C GLN A 51 -7.60 -2.90 16.37
N GLN A 52 -8.66 -3.38 15.75
CA GLN A 52 -10.01 -3.31 16.28
C GLN A 52 -10.45 -4.64 16.88
N ASN A 53 -11.48 -4.59 17.73
CA ASN A 53 -12.14 -5.76 18.31
C ASN A 53 -13.60 -5.91 17.83
N GLY A 54 -14.02 -5.15 16.81
CA GLY A 54 -15.39 -5.11 16.31
C GLY A 54 -15.44 -5.17 14.78
N GLU A 55 -16.59 -4.83 14.20
CA GLU A 55 -16.85 -4.95 12.76
C GLU A 55 -16.64 -3.65 11.97
N GLU A 56 -16.10 -2.61 12.62
CA GLU A 56 -15.97 -1.25 12.10
C GLU A 56 -14.71 -1.04 11.25
N CYS A 57 -14.35 -2.01 10.39
CA CYS A 57 -13.13 -1.94 9.58
C CYS A 57 -13.11 -0.71 8.67
N GLY A 58 -14.28 -0.28 8.17
CA GLY A 58 -14.42 0.92 7.35
C GLY A 58 -14.00 2.21 8.05
N ILE A 59 -14.26 2.33 9.37
CA ILE A 59 -13.83 3.51 10.14
C ILE A 59 -12.31 3.56 10.25
N TYR A 60 -11.67 2.41 10.46
CA TYR A 60 -10.21 2.33 10.50
C TYR A 60 -9.57 2.65 9.16
N VAL A 61 -10.19 2.26 8.04
CA VAL A 61 -9.74 2.68 6.70
C VAL A 61 -9.73 4.20 6.58
N LEU A 62 -10.83 4.87 6.97
CA LEU A 62 -10.92 6.33 6.93
C LEU A 62 -9.89 6.99 7.85
N TYR A 63 -9.71 6.44 9.05
CA TYR A 63 -8.71 6.91 10.01
C TYR A 63 -7.28 6.76 9.47
N PHE A 64 -6.93 5.61 8.86
CA PHE A 64 -5.61 5.41 8.28
C PHE A 64 -5.34 6.36 7.11
N ILE A 65 -6.33 6.60 6.24
CA ILE A 65 -6.22 7.60 5.17
C ILE A 65 -5.98 8.98 5.78
N HIS A 66 -6.74 9.37 6.79
CA HIS A 66 -6.54 10.64 7.49
C HIS A 66 -5.12 10.76 8.06
N CYS A 67 -4.64 9.76 8.81
CA CYS A 67 -3.28 9.73 9.34
C CYS A 67 -2.21 9.81 8.25
N PHE A 68 -2.41 9.11 7.12
CA PHE A 68 -1.49 9.13 5.99
C PHE A 68 -1.40 10.52 5.37
N LEU A 69 -2.54 11.20 5.17
CA LEU A 69 -2.60 12.55 4.63
C LEU A 69 -2.04 13.61 5.59
N GLN A 70 -2.13 13.40 6.90
CA GLN A 70 -1.57 14.30 7.92
C GLN A 70 -0.07 14.04 8.18
N ASN A 71 0.53 13.02 7.55
CA ASN A 71 1.92 12.69 7.78
C ASN A 71 2.84 13.70 7.07
N GLY A 72 3.35 14.68 7.82
CA GLY A 72 4.27 15.70 7.30
C GLY A 72 5.57 15.14 6.69
N LYS A 73 6.02 13.95 7.09
CA LYS A 73 7.18 13.29 6.46
C LYS A 73 6.84 12.72 5.09
N LEU A 74 5.63 12.20 4.91
CA LEU A 74 5.15 11.76 3.61
C LEU A 74 5.01 12.95 2.65
N ALA A 75 4.48 14.08 3.12
CA ALA A 75 4.42 15.30 2.33
C ALA A 75 5.81 15.73 1.81
N GLN A 76 6.83 15.68 2.68
CA GLN A 76 8.22 15.97 2.30
C GLN A 76 8.80 14.97 1.27
N VAL A 77 8.45 13.68 1.37
CA VAL A 77 8.85 12.64 0.41
C VAL A 77 8.19 12.86 -0.95
N LEU A 78 6.90 13.20 -0.99
CA LEU A 78 6.15 13.41 -2.22
C LEU A 78 6.53 14.73 -2.93
N GLU A 79 6.93 15.76 -2.19
CA GLU A 79 7.45 17.01 -2.74
C GLU A 79 8.83 16.85 -3.38
N ASN A 80 9.66 15.95 -2.84
CA ASN A 80 10.95 15.58 -3.42
C ASN A 80 10.76 14.50 -4.51
N LYS A 81 10.34 14.94 -5.71
CA LYS A 81 10.05 14.14 -6.92
C LYS A 81 11.17 13.23 -7.48
N THR A 82 12.22 12.90 -6.72
CA THR A 82 13.39 12.12 -7.18
C THR A 82 13.47 10.70 -6.62
N LEU A 83 12.48 10.24 -5.86
CA LEU A 83 12.56 8.93 -5.24
C LEU A 83 12.03 7.84 -6.18
N GLU A 84 12.93 7.01 -6.69
CA GLU A 84 12.64 5.57 -6.63
C GLU A 84 12.18 5.29 -5.20
N GLU A 85 10.90 4.94 -5.08
CA GLU A 85 10.08 4.95 -3.86
C GLU A 85 10.67 4.14 -2.69
N ASP A 86 11.61 4.71 -1.93
CA ASP A 86 12.11 4.10 -0.70
C ASP A 86 11.26 4.52 0.52
N PHE A 87 10.19 3.77 0.74
CA PHE A 87 9.28 3.93 1.88
C PHE A 87 9.83 3.36 3.20
N SER A 88 11.08 2.88 3.25
CA SER A 88 11.70 2.37 4.50
C SER A 88 11.78 3.44 5.60
N GLN A 89 11.75 4.73 5.23
CA GLN A 89 11.80 5.86 6.14
C GLN A 89 10.46 6.15 6.86
N LEU A 90 9.40 5.42 6.53
CA LEU A 90 8.06 5.57 7.13
C LEU A 90 7.80 4.63 8.32
N VAL A 91 8.77 3.79 8.71
CA VAL A 91 8.68 2.82 9.82
C VAL A 91 9.52 3.24 11.00
#